data_AF-A0A381ZKG6-F1
#
_entry.id   AF-A0A381ZKG6-F1
#
_cell.length_a   1.000
_cell.length_b   1.000
_cell.length_c   1.000
_cell.angle_alpha   90.00
_cell.angle_beta   90.00
_cell.angle_gamma   90.00
#
_symmetry.space_group_name_H-M   'P 1'
#
loop_
_entity.id
_entity.type
_entity.pdbx_description
1 polymer ?
#
loop_
_entity_poly.entity_id
_entity_poly.type
_entity_poly.pdbx_seq_one_letter_code
_entity_poly.pdbx_strand_id
1 'polypeptide(L)'
;MHILEESFNRHHTGIDKFLICTDNTTQFNTQSTAKKHRIDCKGKNLMESLIHSNTSIVEQYDNAKLILCGSDHIILKNLSRLFKDSFDIAIMMRRNTGKVNNAVVLVNSTPTNTNSLQEFFHLRQRIYYELKERTQDWGGDQESLRVALQQLGLLPEKASWKKTRLYNALGLTFKFFDYDSNGIYGVNKQRIKMLRDMPALPTRLPPLYSHDTLFLDFKGERKQFYERIYEEVCYKANPYYFKR
;
A
#
# COMPACT_ATOMS: atom_id res chain seq x y z
N MET A 1 -4.98 12.04 4.35
CA MET A 1 -4.94 12.07 2.87
C MET A 1 -3.97 13.13 2.33
N HIS A 2 -4.10 14.41 2.73
CA HIS A 2 -3.19 15.50 2.32
C HIS A 2 -1.69 15.14 2.41
N ILE A 3 -1.28 14.49 3.51
CA ILE A 3 0.11 14.06 3.73
C ILE A 3 0.63 13.10 2.64
N LEU A 4 -0.19 12.15 2.20
CA LEU A 4 0.23 11.17 1.19
C LEU A 4 0.37 11.84 -0.19
N GLU A 5 -0.58 12.68 -0.58
CA GLU A 5 -0.52 13.48 -1.82
C GLU A 5 0.71 14.41 -1.81
N GLU A 6 0.89 15.17 -0.73
CA GLU A 6 1.99 16.13 -0.61
C GLU A 6 3.36 15.41 -0.63
N SER A 7 3.50 14.33 0.15
CA SER A 7 4.75 13.55 0.15
C SER A 7 5.03 12.88 -1.20
N PHE A 8 4.00 12.44 -1.93
CA PHE A 8 4.15 11.93 -3.29
C PHE A 8 4.69 13.00 -4.24
N ASN A 9 4.05 14.18 -4.25
CA ASN A 9 4.37 15.29 -5.15
C ASN A 9 5.78 15.86 -4.95
N ARG A 10 6.40 15.67 -3.77
CA ARG A 10 7.81 16.05 -3.53
C ARG A 10 8.82 15.21 -4.31
N HIS A 11 8.46 13.99 -4.71
CA HIS A 11 9.38 13.02 -5.28
C HIS A 11 9.00 12.55 -6.70
N HIS A 12 7.84 12.99 -7.18
CA HIS A 12 7.26 12.58 -8.47
C HIS A 12 6.82 13.84 -9.22
N THR A 13 7.28 13.96 -10.45
CA THR A 13 6.97 15.10 -11.33
C THR A 13 6.76 14.60 -12.75
N GLY A 14 6.04 15.38 -13.57
CA GLY A 14 5.79 15.04 -14.96
C GLY A 14 4.69 13.99 -15.14
N ILE A 15 5.05 12.80 -15.62
CA ILE A 15 4.08 11.77 -16.06
C ILE A 15 3.40 11.01 -14.92
N ASP A 16 3.97 11.09 -13.71
CA ASP A 16 3.46 10.43 -12.51
C ASP A 16 2.17 11.10 -12.04
N LYS A 17 1.16 10.30 -11.67
CA LYS A 17 -0.16 10.80 -11.27
C LYS A 17 -0.54 10.30 -9.88
N PHE A 18 -1.04 11.21 -9.04
CA PHE A 18 -1.71 10.86 -7.79
C PHE A 18 -3.22 10.83 -7.99
N LEU A 19 -3.84 9.70 -7.63
CA LEU A 19 -5.28 9.48 -7.75
C LEU A 19 -5.87 9.20 -6.38
N ILE A 20 -7.05 9.78 -6.12
CA ILE A 20 -7.82 9.52 -4.91
C ILE A 20 -9.05 8.69 -5.30
N CYS A 21 -9.11 7.45 -4.82
CA CYS A 21 -10.29 6.61 -4.93
C CYS A 21 -11.12 6.75 -3.66
N THR A 22 -12.39 7.07 -3.83
CA THR A 22 -13.22 7.53 -2.71
C THR A 22 -14.69 7.41 -3.06
N ASP A 23 -15.54 7.39 -2.03
CA ASP A 23 -17.00 7.34 -2.21
C ASP A 23 -17.55 8.63 -2.84
N ASN A 24 -18.84 8.67 -3.13
CA ASN A 24 -19.49 9.84 -3.73
C ASN A 24 -19.68 11.04 -2.78
N THR A 25 -19.44 10.87 -1.47
CA THR A 25 -19.84 11.85 -0.44
C THR A 25 -18.66 12.48 0.30
N THR A 26 -17.48 11.87 0.24
CA THR A 26 -16.27 12.36 0.90
C THR A 26 -15.93 13.75 0.39
N GLN A 27 -15.95 14.73 1.28
CA GLN A 27 -15.58 16.10 0.95
C GLN A 27 -14.06 16.26 1.08
N PHE A 28 -13.45 16.89 0.09
CA PHE A 28 -12.02 17.22 0.11
C PHE A 28 -11.84 18.67 0.50
N ASN A 29 -10.78 18.95 1.26
CA ASN A 29 -10.32 20.33 1.40
C ASN A 29 -9.91 20.86 0.01
N THR A 30 -10.03 22.17 -0.19
CA THR A 30 -9.71 22.85 -1.46
C THR A 30 -8.24 22.75 -1.86
N GLN A 31 -7.38 22.18 -1.00
CA GLN A 31 -5.93 22.06 -1.21
C GLN A 31 -5.52 20.85 -2.06
N SER A 32 -6.37 19.82 -2.19
CA SER A 32 -6.05 18.64 -2.98
C SER A 32 -6.28 18.88 -4.48
N THR A 33 -5.22 18.79 -5.27
CA THR A 33 -5.28 18.93 -6.74
C THR A 33 -5.39 17.59 -7.46
N ALA A 34 -5.16 16.49 -6.75
CA ALA A 34 -5.25 15.14 -7.29
C ALA A 34 -6.58 14.85 -8.00
N LYS A 35 -6.54 14.02 -9.05
CA LYS A 35 -7.76 13.56 -9.72
C LYS A 35 -8.51 12.61 -8.78
N LYS A 36 -9.83 12.78 -8.70
CA LYS A 36 -10.71 11.95 -7.87
C LYS A 36 -11.39 10.90 -8.74
N HIS A 37 -11.26 9.64 -8.37
CA HIS A 37 -12.03 8.52 -8.93
C HIS A 37 -13.13 8.16 -7.93
N ARG A 38 -14.34 8.62 -8.23
CA ARG A 38 -15.51 8.45 -7.38
C ARG A 38 -16.18 7.13 -7.71
N ILE A 39 -16.43 6.31 -6.69
CA ILE A 39 -17.13 5.02 -6.84
C ILE A 39 -18.28 4.95 -5.84
N ASP A 40 -19.30 4.15 -6.15
CA ASP A 40 -20.41 3.96 -5.23
C ASP A 40 -20.08 2.94 -4.13
N CYS A 41 -19.71 3.47 -2.96
CA CYS A 41 -19.50 2.69 -1.74
C CYS A 41 -20.73 2.62 -0.83
N LYS A 42 -21.93 3.03 -1.27
CA LYS A 42 -23.12 2.99 -0.43
C LYS A 42 -23.40 1.55 0.03
N GLY A 43 -23.59 1.39 1.35
CA GLY A 43 -23.84 0.10 1.99
C GLY A 43 -22.61 -0.81 2.13
N LYS A 44 -21.43 -0.37 1.69
CA LYS A 44 -20.19 -1.14 1.75
C LYS A 44 -19.41 -0.77 3.01
N ASN A 45 -18.84 -1.76 3.69
CA ASN A 45 -17.91 -1.49 4.79
C ASN A 45 -16.53 -1.05 4.23
N LEU A 46 -15.59 -0.71 5.12
CA LEU A 46 -14.26 -0.24 4.72
C LEU A 46 -13.48 -1.28 3.89
N MET A 47 -13.58 -2.56 4.23
CA MET A 47 -12.86 -3.64 3.56
C MET A 47 -13.39 -3.86 2.15
N GLU A 48 -14.70 -3.94 2.00
CA GLU A 48 -15.38 -4.05 0.72
C GLU A 48 -15.08 -2.83 -0.17
N SER A 49 -15.15 -1.62 0.39
CA SER A 49 -14.87 -0.37 -0.32
C SER A 49 -13.44 -0.35 -0.87
N LEU A 50 -12.47 -0.86 -0.11
CA LEU A 50 -11.08 -0.96 -0.55
C LEU A 50 -10.93 -1.95 -1.71
N ILE A 51 -11.54 -3.14 -1.62
CA ILE A 51 -11.49 -4.14 -2.68
C ILE A 51 -12.15 -3.58 -3.95
N HIS A 52 -13.34 -3.00 -3.82
CA HIS A 52 -14.08 -2.40 -4.93
C HIS A 52 -13.29 -1.26 -5.59
N SER A 53 -12.64 -0.40 -4.81
CA SER A 53 -11.76 0.67 -5.31
C SER A 53 -10.59 0.12 -6.13
N ASN A 54 -9.93 -0.92 -5.61
CA ASN A 54 -8.79 -1.53 -6.29
C ASN A 54 -9.21 -2.16 -7.62
N THR A 55 -10.32 -2.90 -7.64
CA THR A 55 -10.86 -3.51 -8.86
C THR A 55 -11.20 -2.44 -9.89
N SER A 56 -11.95 -1.40 -9.50
CA SER A 56 -12.37 -0.32 -10.41
C SER A 56 -11.19 0.44 -11.02
N ILE A 57 -10.12 0.66 -10.26
CA ILE A 57 -8.91 1.33 -10.80
C ILE A 57 -8.17 0.45 -11.80
N VAL A 58 -8.06 -0.86 -11.53
CA VAL A 58 -7.41 -1.79 -12.46
C VAL A 58 -8.20 -1.92 -13.76
N GLU A 59 -9.53 -1.82 -13.70
CA GLU A 59 -10.38 -1.77 -14.90
C GLU A 59 -10.20 -0.49 -15.71
N GLN A 60 -10.06 0.66 -15.03
CA GLN A 60 -10.02 1.96 -15.69
C GLN A 60 -8.66 2.30 -16.31
N TYR A 61 -7.57 1.82 -15.72
CA TYR A 61 -6.21 2.17 -16.13
C TYR A 61 -5.50 0.98 -16.76
N ASP A 62 -5.56 0.91 -18.09
CA ASP A 62 -4.72 0.02 -18.89
C ASP A 62 -3.32 0.63 -19.11
N ASN A 63 -2.36 -0.22 -19.50
CA ASN A 63 -0.99 0.19 -19.85
C ASN A 63 -0.30 1.12 -18.82
N ALA A 64 -0.49 0.83 -17.53
CA ALA A 64 -0.04 1.67 -16.44
C ALA A 64 0.61 0.86 -15.30
N LYS A 65 1.57 1.50 -14.62
CA LYS A 65 2.13 1.03 -13.35
C LYS A 65 1.37 1.65 -12.20
N LEU A 66 0.66 0.83 -11.43
CA LEU A 66 -0.22 1.25 -10.36
C LEU A 66 0.33 0.82 -9.00
N ILE A 67 0.29 1.74 -8.03
CA ILE A 67 0.58 1.46 -6.62
C ILE A 67 -0.74 1.61 -5.87
N LEU A 68 -1.37 0.47 -5.55
CA LEU A 68 -2.64 0.43 -4.82
C LEU A 68 -2.34 0.39 -3.33
N CYS A 69 -2.76 1.41 -2.58
CA CYS A 69 -2.42 1.54 -1.16
C CYS A 69 -3.44 2.36 -0.36
N GLY A 70 -3.36 2.25 0.96
CA GLY A 70 -4.15 3.06 1.88
C GLY A 70 -3.65 4.50 1.97
N SER A 71 -4.43 5.37 2.64
CA SER A 71 -4.06 6.79 2.81
C SER A 71 -3.13 7.06 4.00
N ASP A 72 -2.77 6.03 4.76
CA ASP A 72 -1.99 6.06 5.99
C ASP A 72 -0.48 5.83 5.75
N HIS A 73 0.06 6.48 4.71
CA HIS A 73 1.41 6.25 4.22
C HIS A 73 2.17 7.56 3.93
N ILE A 74 3.50 7.55 4.05
CA ILE A 74 4.36 8.70 3.69
C ILE A 74 5.36 8.26 2.62
N ILE A 75 5.44 9.01 1.52
CA ILE A 75 6.44 8.80 0.48
C ILE A 75 7.72 9.56 0.84
N LEU A 76 8.85 8.85 0.84
CA LEU A 76 10.16 9.43 1.20
C LEU A 76 11.10 9.60 0.00
N LYS A 77 10.85 8.87 -1.09
CA LYS A 77 11.70 8.84 -2.29
C LYS A 77 10.86 8.47 -3.52
N ASN A 78 11.46 8.59 -4.70
CA ASN A 78 10.82 8.19 -5.95
C ASN A 78 10.50 6.68 -5.97
N LEU A 79 9.26 6.33 -6.31
CA LEU A 79 8.67 4.99 -6.23
C LEU A 79 8.88 4.15 -7.49
N SER A 80 9.45 4.70 -8.58
CA SER A 80 9.81 3.92 -9.78
C SER A 80 10.67 2.69 -9.45
N ARG A 81 11.47 2.79 -8.38
CA ARG A 81 12.29 1.69 -7.86
C ARG A 81 11.51 0.44 -7.46
N LEU A 82 10.21 0.56 -7.15
CA LEU A 82 9.34 -0.58 -6.83
C LEU A 82 9.08 -1.48 -8.04
N PHE A 83 9.22 -0.94 -9.25
CA PHE A 83 8.97 -1.61 -10.53
C PHE A 83 10.27 -1.95 -11.29
N LYS A 84 11.38 -2.16 -10.58
CA LYS A 84 12.66 -2.55 -11.19
C LYS A 84 12.67 -3.98 -11.71
N ASP A 85 11.95 -4.87 -11.04
CA ASP A 85 11.83 -6.26 -11.46
C ASP A 85 10.66 -6.43 -12.44
N SER A 86 10.75 -7.43 -13.31
CA SER A 86 9.66 -7.79 -14.22
C SER A 86 8.62 -8.63 -13.47
N PHE A 87 7.42 -8.09 -13.33
CA PHE A 87 6.23 -8.74 -12.78
C PHE A 87 4.98 -8.05 -13.32
N ASP A 88 3.83 -8.73 -13.21
CA ASP A 88 2.52 -8.15 -13.51
C ASP A 88 1.82 -7.71 -12.22
N ILE A 89 1.92 -8.51 -11.15
CA ILE A 89 1.41 -8.17 -9.83
C ILE A 89 2.49 -8.43 -8.79
N ALA A 90 2.72 -7.49 -7.86
CA ALA A 90 3.54 -7.75 -6.68
C ALA A 90 2.73 -7.58 -5.38
N ILE A 91 2.79 -8.60 -4.54
CA ILE A 91 2.04 -8.69 -3.27
C ILE A 91 3.01 -8.85 -2.12
N MET A 92 2.77 -8.08 -1.08
CA MET A 92 3.58 -8.11 0.12
C MET A 92 3.20 -9.27 1.03
N MET A 93 4.19 -9.90 1.64
CA MET A 93 4.04 -11.00 2.59
C MET A 93 4.63 -10.60 3.95
N ARG A 94 3.99 -10.96 5.05
CA ARG A 94 4.56 -10.78 6.39
C ARG A 94 5.73 -11.73 6.57
N ARG A 95 6.90 -11.16 6.84
CA ARG A 95 8.17 -11.87 7.05
C ARG A 95 7.98 -13.07 7.99
N ASN A 96 8.50 -14.23 7.59
CA ASN A 96 8.51 -15.48 8.37
C ASN A 96 7.15 -16.05 8.78
N THR A 97 6.02 -15.51 8.29
CA THR A 97 4.69 -16.05 8.64
C THR A 97 3.95 -16.64 7.45
N GLY A 98 4.41 -16.37 6.22
CA GLY A 98 3.70 -16.74 4.99
C GLY A 98 2.33 -16.06 4.83
N LYS A 99 1.99 -15.10 5.70
CA LYS A 99 0.71 -14.39 5.64
C LYS A 99 0.78 -13.25 4.63
N VAL A 100 -0.26 -13.10 3.83
CA VAL A 100 -0.42 -11.99 2.89
C VAL A 100 -0.58 -10.66 3.65
N ASN A 101 -0.11 -9.56 3.05
CA ASN A 101 -0.26 -8.21 3.56
C ASN A 101 -0.73 -7.27 2.45
N ASN A 102 -1.92 -6.71 2.59
CA ASN A 102 -2.56 -5.86 1.58
C ASN A 102 -2.26 -4.35 1.78
N ALA A 103 -1.18 -3.98 2.49
CA ALA A 103 -0.88 -2.55 2.67
C ALA A 103 -0.55 -1.85 1.34
N VAL A 104 0.21 -2.53 0.49
CA VAL A 104 0.58 -2.06 -0.84
C VAL A 104 0.51 -3.24 -1.80
N VAL A 105 -0.19 -3.06 -2.92
CA VAL A 105 -0.21 -3.98 -4.06
C VAL A 105 0.30 -3.22 -5.28
N LEU A 106 1.28 -3.79 -5.97
CA LEU A 106 1.83 -3.20 -7.20
C LEU A 106 1.22 -3.93 -8.39
N VAL A 107 0.79 -3.18 -9.40
CA VAL A 107 0.24 -3.72 -10.64
C VAL A 107 0.97 -3.08 -11.81
N ASN A 108 1.41 -3.89 -12.76
CA ASN A 108 2.06 -3.47 -13.98
C ASN A 108 1.17 -3.90 -15.16
N SER A 109 0.22 -3.04 -15.51
CA SER A 109 -0.73 -3.27 -16.59
C SER A 109 -0.09 -2.97 -17.93
N THR A 110 -0.30 -3.87 -18.90
CA THR A 110 0.15 -3.77 -20.29
C THR A 110 -1.00 -4.23 -21.18
N PRO A 111 -1.03 -3.84 -22.48
CA PRO A 111 -2.12 -4.22 -23.39
C PRO A 111 -2.38 -5.74 -23.46
N THR A 112 -1.38 -6.56 -23.15
CA THR A 112 -1.47 -8.03 -23.24
C THR A 112 -1.91 -8.71 -21.95
N ASN A 113 -1.84 -8.04 -20.79
CA ASN A 113 -2.14 -8.66 -19.49
C ASN A 113 -3.37 -8.06 -18.78
N THR A 114 -3.95 -6.98 -19.30
CA THR A 114 -5.05 -6.23 -18.65
C THR A 114 -6.25 -7.12 -18.32
N ASN A 115 -6.68 -8.00 -19.24
CA ASN A 115 -7.83 -8.89 -18.98
C ASN A 115 -7.55 -9.85 -17.82
N SER A 116 -6.37 -10.47 -17.78
CA SER A 116 -5.97 -11.36 -16.69
C SER A 116 -5.84 -10.63 -15.35
N LEU A 117 -5.37 -9.37 -15.37
CA LEU A 117 -5.34 -8.51 -14.18
C LEU A 117 -6.76 -8.28 -13.66
N GLN A 118 -7.68 -7.84 -14.51
CA GLN A 118 -9.09 -7.63 -14.14
C GLN A 118 -9.72 -8.91 -13.60
N GLU A 119 -9.47 -10.06 -14.24
CA GLU A 119 -9.96 -11.36 -13.78
C GLU A 119 -9.49 -11.68 -12.35
N PHE A 120 -8.22 -11.43 -12.03
CA PHE A 120 -7.69 -11.62 -10.67
C PHE A 120 -8.38 -10.72 -9.64
N PHE A 121 -8.57 -9.43 -9.94
CA PHE A 121 -9.23 -8.50 -9.01
C PHE A 121 -10.73 -8.80 -8.84
N HIS A 122 -11.42 -9.25 -9.89
CA HIS A 122 -12.78 -9.77 -9.78
C HIS A 122 -12.86 -11.06 -8.98
N LEU A 123 -11.93 -12.00 -9.17
CA LEU A 123 -11.85 -13.22 -8.37
C LEU A 123 -11.73 -12.89 -6.89
N ARG A 124 -10.81 -12.00 -6.53
CA ARG A 124 -10.66 -11.48 -5.15
C ARG A 124 -11.96 -10.89 -4.63
N GLN A 125 -12.65 -10.09 -5.43
CA GLN A 125 -13.91 -9.47 -5.02
C GLN A 125 -15.03 -10.49 -4.81
N ARG A 126 -15.17 -11.51 -5.67
CA ARG A 126 -16.13 -12.61 -5.48
C ARG A 126 -15.86 -13.36 -4.17
N ILE A 127 -14.60 -13.73 -3.94
CA ILE A 127 -14.18 -14.43 -2.71
C ILE A 127 -14.54 -13.63 -1.46
N TYR A 128 -14.42 -12.30 -1.48
CA TYR A 128 -14.81 -11.46 -0.33
C TYR A 128 -16.26 -11.69 0.09
N TYR A 129 -17.18 -11.77 -0.88
CA TYR A 129 -18.61 -12.03 -0.59
C TYR A 129 -18.89 -13.45 -0.09
N GLU A 130 -17.96 -14.38 -0.28
CA GLU A 130 -18.03 -15.76 0.23
C GLU A 130 -17.43 -15.88 1.66
N LEU A 131 -16.75 -14.85 2.16
CA LEU A 131 -16.21 -14.85 3.53
C LEU A 131 -17.34 -14.75 4.56
N LYS A 132 -17.08 -15.25 5.77
CA LYS A 132 -17.96 -15.04 6.92
C LYS A 132 -18.06 -13.54 7.24
N GLU A 133 -19.24 -13.07 7.65
CA GLU A 133 -19.52 -11.66 7.98
C GLU A 133 -18.47 -11.04 8.93
N ARG A 134 -18.14 -11.74 10.03
CA ARG A 134 -17.09 -11.29 10.97
C ARG A 134 -15.73 -11.03 10.29
N THR A 135 -15.39 -11.82 9.28
CA THR A 135 -14.16 -11.64 8.51
C THR A 135 -14.30 -10.52 7.49
N GLN A 136 -15.48 -10.34 6.89
CA GLN A 136 -15.76 -9.23 5.99
C GLN A 136 -15.57 -7.88 6.70
N ASP A 137 -16.06 -7.76 7.93
CA ASP A 137 -15.94 -6.53 8.73
C ASP A 137 -14.50 -6.19 9.10
N TRP A 138 -13.66 -7.21 9.32
CA TRP A 138 -12.29 -7.01 9.74
C TRP A 138 -11.30 -7.97 9.09
N GLY A 139 -10.46 -7.41 8.21
CA GLY A 139 -9.39 -8.15 7.53
C GLY A 139 -9.85 -8.90 6.28
N GLY A 140 -11.10 -8.73 5.85
CA GLY A 140 -11.64 -9.33 4.62
C GLY A 140 -10.89 -8.90 3.36
N ASP A 141 -10.29 -7.71 3.34
CA ASP A 141 -9.42 -7.22 2.27
C ASP A 141 -8.16 -8.08 2.10
N GLN A 142 -7.53 -8.46 3.21
CA GLN A 142 -6.32 -9.28 3.25
C GLN A 142 -6.66 -10.77 3.07
N GLU A 143 -7.77 -11.22 3.66
CA GLU A 143 -8.20 -12.62 3.61
C GLU A 143 -8.72 -13.02 2.23
N SER A 144 -9.52 -12.17 1.57
CA SER A 144 -9.94 -12.41 0.18
C SER A 144 -8.74 -12.53 -0.77
N LEU A 145 -7.74 -11.68 -0.59
CA LEU A 145 -6.49 -11.76 -1.35
C LEU A 145 -5.73 -13.05 -1.06
N ARG A 146 -5.66 -13.47 0.21
CA ARG A 146 -5.03 -14.74 0.62
C ARG A 146 -5.72 -15.94 -0.03
N VAL A 147 -7.05 -16.01 0.05
CA VAL A 147 -7.82 -17.12 -0.53
C VAL A 147 -7.71 -17.11 -2.06
N ALA A 148 -7.74 -15.95 -2.72
CA ALA A 148 -7.54 -15.87 -4.17
C ALA A 148 -6.18 -16.45 -4.60
N LEU A 149 -5.10 -16.05 -3.91
CA LEU A 149 -3.77 -16.59 -4.17
C LEU A 149 -3.68 -18.10 -3.87
N GLN A 150 -4.38 -18.57 -2.85
CA GLN A 150 -4.44 -20.00 -2.52
C GLN A 150 -5.16 -20.81 -3.62
N GLN A 151 -6.29 -20.32 -4.13
CA GLN A 151 -7.03 -20.97 -5.23
C GLN A 151 -6.20 -21.06 -6.51
N LEU A 152 -5.31 -20.09 -6.74
CA LEU A 152 -4.36 -20.10 -7.85
C LEU A 152 -3.10 -20.95 -7.60
N GLY A 153 -2.99 -21.62 -6.44
CA GLY A 153 -1.82 -22.42 -6.08
C GLY A 153 -0.54 -21.61 -5.85
N LEU A 154 -0.66 -20.30 -5.59
CA LEU A 154 0.47 -19.37 -5.48
C LEU A 154 1.03 -19.27 -4.05
N LEU A 155 0.24 -19.65 -3.04
CA LEU A 155 0.71 -19.67 -1.66
C LEU A 155 1.37 -21.02 -1.34
N PRO A 156 2.65 -21.03 -0.91
CA PRO A 156 3.34 -22.27 -0.62
C PRO A 156 2.83 -22.92 0.68
N GLU A 157 2.71 -24.25 0.68
CA GLU A 157 2.30 -25.04 1.86
C GLU A 157 3.32 -24.97 3.02
N LYS A 158 4.59 -24.74 2.70
CA LYS A 158 5.69 -24.57 3.67
C LYS A 158 6.57 -23.40 3.25
N ALA A 159 7.24 -22.76 4.23
CA ALA A 159 8.06 -21.57 4.04
C ALA A 159 9.36 -21.76 3.22
N SER A 160 9.42 -22.69 2.26
CA SER A 160 10.51 -22.81 1.29
C SER A 160 10.29 -21.81 0.15
N TRP A 161 10.52 -20.54 0.45
CA TRP A 161 10.44 -19.47 -0.55
C TRP A 161 11.59 -19.61 -1.56
N LYS A 162 11.26 -19.66 -2.85
CA LYS A 162 12.26 -19.55 -3.92
C LYS A 162 12.99 -18.21 -3.77
N LYS A 163 14.28 -18.14 -4.13
CA LYS A 163 15.11 -16.92 -4.00
C LYS A 163 14.52 -15.70 -4.73
N THR A 164 13.85 -15.91 -5.87
CA THR A 164 13.23 -14.84 -6.69
C THR A 164 11.76 -14.56 -6.34
N ARG A 165 11.07 -15.51 -5.69
CA ARG A 165 9.65 -15.43 -5.30
C ARG A 165 8.70 -14.97 -6.43
N LEU A 166 8.99 -15.40 -7.66
CA LEU A 166 8.15 -15.20 -8.83
C LEU A 166 7.37 -16.48 -9.15
N TYR A 167 6.09 -16.33 -9.46
CA TYR A 167 5.15 -17.42 -9.69
C TYR A 167 4.18 -17.04 -10.82
N ASN A 168 3.77 -18.00 -11.65
CA ASN A 168 2.89 -17.73 -12.77
C ASN A 168 1.50 -18.35 -12.54
N ALA A 169 0.44 -17.58 -12.76
CA ALA A 169 -0.95 -18.05 -12.78
C ALA A 169 -1.81 -17.07 -13.59
N LEU A 170 -2.90 -17.55 -14.22
CA LEU A 170 -3.78 -16.72 -15.07
C LEU A 170 -3.06 -15.97 -16.20
N GLY A 171 -1.91 -16.48 -16.67
CA GLY A 171 -1.07 -15.76 -17.64
C GLY A 171 -0.36 -14.53 -17.07
N LEU A 172 -0.36 -14.36 -15.74
CA LEU A 172 0.32 -13.29 -15.00
C LEU A 172 1.52 -13.83 -14.22
N THR A 173 2.53 -12.98 -14.07
CA THR A 173 3.69 -13.14 -13.20
C THR A 173 3.44 -12.42 -11.87
N PHE A 174 3.29 -13.20 -10.81
CA PHE A 174 3.15 -12.74 -9.43
C PHE A 174 4.51 -12.70 -8.73
N LYS A 175 4.85 -11.56 -8.13
CA LYS A 175 6.01 -11.38 -7.27
C LYS A 175 5.60 -11.29 -5.80
N PHE A 176 6.21 -12.09 -4.94
CA PHE A 176 6.08 -11.92 -3.49
C PHE A 176 7.32 -11.28 -2.89
N PHE A 177 7.13 -10.28 -2.03
CA PHE A 177 8.23 -9.63 -1.29
C PHE A 177 7.85 -9.46 0.18
N ASP A 178 8.83 -9.36 1.07
CA ASP A 178 8.55 -9.26 2.50
C ASP A 178 8.13 -7.84 2.90
N TYR A 179 7.25 -7.73 3.88
CA TYR A 179 7.04 -6.52 4.65
C TYR A 179 8.36 -6.14 5.35
N ASP A 180 8.67 -4.84 5.40
CA ASP A 180 9.99 -4.33 5.77
C ASP A 180 11.10 -4.79 4.80
N SER A 181 10.76 -4.86 3.50
CA SER A 181 11.71 -5.07 2.41
C SER A 181 11.26 -4.32 1.15
N ASN A 182 12.09 -4.32 0.11
CA ASN A 182 11.75 -3.74 -1.20
C ASN A 182 11.34 -2.25 -1.14
N GLY A 183 11.90 -1.49 -0.19
CA GLY A 183 11.61 -0.06 -0.05
C GLY A 183 10.34 0.29 0.75
N ILE A 184 9.55 -0.70 1.18
CA ILE A 184 8.34 -0.48 2.00
C ILE A 184 8.62 -0.94 3.43
N TYR A 185 8.60 0.00 4.36
CA TYR A 185 8.96 -0.25 5.76
C TYR A 185 7.98 0.40 6.73
N GLY A 186 7.74 -0.27 7.84
CA GLY A 186 7.11 0.36 8.98
C GLY A 186 8.08 1.27 9.74
N VAL A 187 7.52 2.25 10.46
CA VAL A 187 8.31 3.07 11.38
C VAL A 187 8.98 2.19 12.45
N ASN A 188 10.22 2.53 12.80
CA ASN A 188 10.96 1.84 13.85
C ASN A 188 10.17 1.83 15.18
N LYS A 189 9.85 0.63 15.70
CA LYS A 189 9.03 0.47 16.91
C LYS A 189 9.71 1.04 18.16
N GLN A 190 11.04 0.92 18.26
CA GLN A 190 11.79 1.48 19.38
C GLN A 190 11.71 3.01 19.37
N ARG A 191 11.80 3.61 18.18
CA ARG A 191 11.61 5.05 18.00
C ARG A 191 10.22 5.48 18.50
N ILE A 192 9.17 4.76 18.10
CA ILE A 192 7.80 5.02 18.53
C ILE A 192 7.64 4.92 20.05
N LYS A 193 8.18 3.86 20.67
CA LYS A 193 8.14 3.67 22.13
C LYS A 193 8.77 4.86 22.86
N MET A 194 9.93 5.33 22.39
CA MET A 194 10.62 6.47 22.98
C MET A 194 9.84 7.79 22.81
N LEU A 195 9.15 7.98 21.69
CA LEU A 195 8.30 9.16 21.48
C LEU A 195 7.04 9.18 22.36
N ARG A 196 6.61 8.01 22.87
CA ARG A 196 5.45 7.84 23.76
C ARG A 196 5.84 8.03 25.23
N ASP A 197 6.91 7.37 25.66
CA ASP A 197 7.14 7.09 27.08
C ASP A 197 8.20 8.01 27.72
N MET A 198 8.89 8.86 26.97
CA MET A 198 9.98 9.71 27.49
C MET A 198 9.66 11.21 27.43
N PRO A 199 9.60 11.91 28.58
CA PRO A 199 9.41 13.37 28.62
C PRO A 199 10.65 14.16 28.16
N ALA A 200 11.83 13.54 28.10
CA ALA A 200 13.07 14.11 27.55
C ALA A 200 13.68 13.19 26.48
N LEU A 201 14.03 13.76 25.33
CA LEU A 201 14.64 13.03 24.22
C LEU A 201 16.08 12.63 24.58
N PRO A 202 16.46 11.33 24.52
CA PRO A 202 17.85 10.94 24.77
C PRO A 202 18.77 11.46 23.68
N THR A 203 20.06 11.58 24.02
CA THR A 203 21.12 12.16 23.18
C THR A 203 21.34 11.44 21.85
N ARG A 204 20.92 10.17 21.73
CA ARG A 204 20.86 9.44 20.46
C ARG A 204 19.54 8.71 20.33
N LEU A 205 18.91 8.89 19.17
CA LEU A 205 17.62 8.29 18.83
C LEU A 205 17.89 7.21 17.78
N PRO A 206 17.26 6.03 17.89
CA PRO A 206 17.33 5.05 16.82
C PRO A 206 16.79 5.67 15.52
N PRO A 207 17.30 5.26 14.35
CA PRO A 207 16.81 5.79 13.08
C PRO A 207 15.30 5.57 12.98
N LEU A 208 14.59 6.61 12.53
CA LEU A 208 13.14 6.60 12.37
C LEU A 208 12.68 5.54 11.37
N TYR A 209 13.48 5.34 10.31
CA TYR A 209 13.30 4.34 9.27
C TYR A 209 14.65 3.99 8.62
N SER A 210 14.68 2.92 7.82
CA SER A 210 15.86 2.52 7.07
C SER A 210 16.19 3.55 5.98
N HIS A 211 17.48 3.75 5.67
CA HIS A 211 17.87 4.64 4.58
C HIS A 211 17.27 4.21 3.23
N ASP A 212 17.00 2.91 3.03
CA ASP A 212 16.41 2.40 1.79
C ASP A 212 14.89 2.51 1.73
N THR A 213 14.25 3.08 2.76
CA THR A 213 12.81 3.28 2.77
C THR A 213 12.40 4.31 1.70
N LEU A 214 11.56 3.87 0.77
CA LEU A 214 10.88 4.70 -0.22
C LEU A 214 9.48 5.09 0.28
N PHE A 215 8.88 4.20 1.05
CA PHE A 215 7.45 4.18 1.37
C PHE A 215 7.27 3.75 2.83
N LEU A 216 6.73 4.65 3.66
CA LEU A 216 6.50 4.41 5.09
C LEU A 216 5.06 3.96 5.35
N ASP A 217 4.91 2.80 5.98
CA ASP A 217 3.63 2.21 6.36
C ASP A 217 3.33 2.40 7.86
N PHE A 218 2.10 2.84 8.17
CA PHE A 218 1.63 3.08 9.52
C PHE A 218 0.54 2.08 9.91
N LYS A 219 0.94 1.04 10.63
CA LYS A 219 0.02 0.02 11.16
C LYS A 219 -0.08 0.04 12.68
N GLY A 220 -1.30 -0.26 13.16
CA GLY A 220 -1.62 -0.35 14.57
C GLY A 220 -1.24 0.92 15.32
N GLU A 221 -0.50 0.75 16.41
CA GLU A 221 -0.09 1.83 17.31
C GLU A 221 0.75 2.94 16.64
N ARG A 222 1.33 2.68 15.47
CA ARG A 222 2.12 3.68 14.73
C ARG A 222 1.22 4.80 14.20
N LYS A 223 -0.06 4.53 13.93
CA LYS A 223 -0.99 5.49 13.32
C LYS A 223 -1.13 6.78 14.12
N GLN A 224 -1.06 6.71 15.46
CA GLN A 224 -1.15 7.89 16.32
C GLN A 224 0.04 8.85 16.19
N PHE A 225 1.12 8.44 15.54
CA PHE A 225 2.31 9.26 15.31
C PHE A 225 2.45 9.74 13.86
N TYR A 226 1.45 9.49 13.02
CA TYR A 226 1.50 9.76 11.58
C TYR A 226 1.88 11.22 11.26
N GLU A 227 1.15 12.18 11.83
CA GLU A 227 1.38 13.61 11.60
C GLU A 227 2.72 14.08 12.17
N ARG A 228 3.02 13.71 13.42
CA ARG A 228 4.31 14.05 14.06
C ARG A 228 5.52 13.54 13.27
N ILE A 229 5.42 12.33 12.72
CA ILE A 229 6.48 11.75 11.91
C ILE A 229 6.59 12.47 10.57
N TYR A 230 5.45 12.83 9.99
CA TYR A 230 5.45 13.65 8.78
C TYR A 230 6.15 14.99 9.00
N GLU A 231 5.86 15.70 10.09
CA GLU A 231 6.55 16.94 10.46
C GLU A 231 8.06 16.74 10.60
N GLU A 232 8.51 15.66 11.27
CA GLU A 232 9.94 15.34 11.40
C GLU A 232 10.59 15.09 10.03
N VAL A 233 9.90 14.39 9.12
CA VAL A 233 10.36 14.17 7.74
C VAL A 233 10.47 15.49 6.98
N CYS A 234 9.46 16.36 7.09
CA CYS A 234 9.47 17.68 6.45
C CYS A 234 10.60 18.56 6.98
N TYR A 235 10.78 18.63 8.29
CA TYR A 235 11.81 19.43 8.94
C TYR A 235 13.22 18.97 8.53
N LYS A 236 13.46 17.65 8.46
CA LYS A 236 14.73 17.09 7.98
C LYS A 236 15.00 17.41 6.51
N ALA A 237 13.97 17.40 5.67
CA ALA A 237 14.09 17.72 4.26
C ALA A 237 14.30 19.22 4.00
N ASN A 238 13.70 20.09 4.83
CA ASN A 238 13.89 21.53 4.75
C ASN A 238 13.64 22.21 6.12
N PRO A 239 14.70 22.54 6.88
CA PRO A 239 14.56 23.10 8.23
C PRO A 239 13.94 24.50 8.27
N TYR A 240 13.77 25.16 7.12
CA TYR A 240 13.17 26.49 7.02
C TYR A 240 11.64 26.49 6.89
N TYR A 241 10.99 25.32 6.70
CA TYR A 241 9.53 25.23 6.52
C TYR A 241 8.71 25.55 7.79
N PHE A 242 9.33 25.56 8.97
CA PHE A 242 8.66 25.76 10.25
C PHE A 242 9.02 27.07 10.98
N LYS A 243 9.62 28.05 10.29
CA LYS A 243 9.61 29.43 10.78
C LYS A 243 8.25 30.06 10.44
N ARG A 244 7.28 29.88 11.32
CA ARG A 244 6.10 30.75 11.43
C ARG A 244 6.02 31.27 12.85
#